data_AF-A0A953UZP2-F1
#
_entry.id   AF-A0A953UZP2-F1
#
_cell.length_a   1.000
_cell.length_b   1.000
_cell.length_c   1.000
_cell.angle_alpha   90.00
_cell.angle_beta   90.00
_cell.angle_gamma   90.00
#
_symmetry.space_group_name_H-M   'P 1'
#
loop_
_entity.id
_entity.type
_entity.pdbx_description
1 polymer ?
#
loop_
_entity_poly.entity_id
_entity_poly.type
_entity_poly.pdbx_seq_one_letter_code
_entity_poly.pdbx_strand_id
1 'polypeptide(L)'
;MTLFYLGIFATSVLVSFVLTRHIRNLAMVRGWVAGPGLDRHLHKRPLPRLGGVAIFLTFLFSCGLAWLVSWWHPRLNFWFSSSALLTILLPGSLIFLLGLYDDLHPVGPYVKFTVQVLAGGILFAGGLRILDLPVLFSGHHLSWFVGLPLTILWVLGVTNAFNLIDGLDGLAAGSALFSTLVVFVVALVSHYYFVSVMTLLLAGAILGFLRFNFNPATIFLGDCGSLFVGFMLSALALQGMQKSPTIVAVAIPVVSFGLPILETTLSVVRRLISGRPVFAGDREHIHHKLLQRGLSQRQVVMILYLVSAAFAMLSLFMLWPTGSTVGLVLAVLGIGIWIGVQHLNYLEFGELRRVAQRSLEQRLIFVNNLAIRRAVEELKVASDLGQLCRVLEAAFSSNDFDAFELRLLRLQDELAEIRDLQIVSADKPHFLWKKRGSHFTAEAIPGWTLTLDLVAANNRRRGSLTMYRLYDGRDLQLDMNLLTSLLPITLADALDRVLRQAVEIEVPAPQASAASQLAG
;
A
#
# COMPACT_ATOMS: atom_id res chain seq x y z
N MET A 1 31.07 -0.69 -32.47
CA MET A 1 29.75 -0.68 -31.79
C MET A 1 29.59 0.51 -30.88
N THR A 2 30.50 0.76 -29.93
CA THR A 2 30.42 1.93 -29.04
C THR A 2 30.37 3.28 -29.77
N LEU A 3 31.25 3.51 -30.75
CA LEU A 3 31.24 4.74 -31.56
C LEU A 3 29.93 4.93 -32.34
N PHE A 4 29.32 3.83 -32.81
CA PHE A 4 28.03 3.89 -33.50
C PHE A 4 26.91 4.33 -32.53
N TYR A 5 26.82 3.69 -31.36
CA TYR A 5 25.86 4.08 -30.32
C TYR A 5 26.05 5.55 -29.89
N LEU A 6 27.27 5.98 -29.62
CA LEU A 6 27.57 7.37 -29.28
C LEU A 6 27.19 8.32 -30.42
N GLY A 7 27.48 7.95 -31.67
CA GLY A 7 27.15 8.73 -32.86
C GLY A 7 25.64 8.92 -33.05
N ILE A 8 24.85 7.85 -32.96
CA ILE A 8 23.38 7.95 -33.11
C ILE A 8 22.75 8.72 -31.94
N PHE A 9 23.27 8.55 -30.72
CA PHE A 9 22.81 9.29 -29.55
C PHE A 9 23.08 10.79 -29.69
N ALA A 10 24.33 11.17 -29.97
CA ALA A 10 24.74 12.56 -30.12
C ALA A 10 23.98 13.23 -31.28
N THR A 11 23.78 12.52 -32.38
CA THR A 11 22.99 13.02 -33.52
C THR A 11 21.54 13.26 -33.12
N SER A 12 20.90 12.32 -32.42
CA SER A 12 19.53 12.49 -31.94
C SER A 12 19.40 13.66 -30.96
N VAL A 13 20.36 13.83 -30.03
CA VAL A 13 20.39 14.99 -29.12
C VAL A 13 20.48 16.30 -29.89
N LEU A 14 21.40 16.39 -30.86
CA LEU A 14 21.61 17.60 -31.65
C LEU A 14 20.37 17.94 -32.49
N VAL A 15 19.81 16.95 -33.17
CA VAL A 15 18.61 17.11 -33.99
C VAL A 15 17.42 17.56 -33.13
N SER A 16 17.21 16.96 -31.95
CA SER A 16 16.15 17.37 -31.03
C SER A 16 16.37 18.78 -30.49
N PHE A 17 17.61 19.14 -30.14
CA PHE A 17 17.92 20.48 -29.68
C PHE A 17 17.56 21.55 -30.74
N VAL A 18 17.93 21.30 -31.99
CA VAL A 18 17.65 22.19 -33.13
C VAL A 18 16.16 22.23 -33.44
N LEU A 19 15.50 21.08 -33.61
CA LEU A 19 14.07 20.99 -33.91
C LEU A 19 13.21 21.60 -32.81
N THR A 20 13.52 21.34 -31.53
CA THR A 20 12.79 21.92 -30.41
C THR A 20 12.84 23.44 -30.43
N ARG A 21 14.01 24.02 -30.73
CA ARG A 21 14.16 25.48 -30.88
C ARG A 21 13.28 26.02 -32.01
N HIS A 22 13.27 25.37 -33.18
CA HIS A 22 12.47 25.80 -34.33
C HIS A 22 10.97 25.68 -34.08
N ILE A 23 10.52 24.53 -33.55
CA ILE A 23 9.11 24.27 -33.26
C ILE A 23 8.59 25.24 -32.20
N ARG A 24 9.36 25.48 -31.13
CA ARG A 24 9.02 26.49 -30.14
C ARG A 24 8.83 27.86 -30.77
N ASN A 25 9.79 28.32 -31.57
CA ASN A 25 9.70 29.63 -32.21
C ASN A 25 8.51 29.73 -33.17
N LEU A 26 8.25 28.68 -33.95
CA LEU A 26 7.11 28.61 -34.86
C LEU A 26 5.77 28.67 -34.11
N ALA A 27 5.64 27.90 -33.02
CA ALA A 27 4.45 27.87 -32.19
C ALA A 27 4.17 29.22 -31.55
N MET A 28 5.22 29.91 -31.08
CA MET A 28 5.11 31.27 -30.54
C MET A 28 4.66 32.28 -31.60
N VAL A 29 5.20 32.22 -32.81
CA VAL A 29 4.81 33.12 -33.92
C VAL A 29 3.37 32.88 -34.39
N ARG A 30 2.93 31.62 -34.41
CA ARG A 30 1.56 31.25 -34.82
C ARG A 30 0.52 31.39 -33.70
N GLY A 31 0.93 31.71 -32.49
CA GLY A 31 0.02 31.81 -31.34
C GLY A 31 -0.53 30.46 -30.84
N TRP A 32 0.13 29.34 -31.17
CA TRP A 32 -0.21 28.01 -30.68
C TRP A 32 0.30 27.82 -29.24
N VAL A 33 -0.26 28.62 -28.33
CA VAL A 33 0.17 28.70 -26.93
C VAL A 33 -1.01 28.45 -25.99
N ALA A 34 -0.76 27.71 -24.91
CA ALA A 34 -1.73 27.53 -23.85
C ALA A 34 -1.77 28.78 -22.97
N GLY A 35 -2.95 29.35 -22.74
CA GLY A 35 -3.12 30.54 -21.89
C GLY A 35 -2.83 30.28 -20.40
N PRO A 36 -2.36 31.28 -19.65
CA PRO A 36 -2.17 31.15 -18.20
C PRO A 36 -3.53 30.94 -17.49
N GLY A 37 -3.60 29.94 -16.59
CA GLY A 37 -4.75 29.72 -15.70
C GLY A 37 -5.88 28.81 -16.23
N LEU A 38 -5.81 28.32 -17.47
CA LEU A 38 -6.81 27.42 -18.05
C LEU A 38 -6.54 25.93 -17.79
N ASP A 39 -5.34 25.55 -17.36
CA ASP A 39 -4.90 24.16 -17.26
C ASP A 39 -4.28 23.76 -15.93
N ARG A 40 -4.08 22.45 -15.75
CA ARG A 40 -3.42 21.82 -14.58
C ARG A 40 -1.99 22.34 -14.31
N HIS A 41 -1.42 23.16 -15.19
CA HIS A 41 -0.05 23.66 -15.15
C HIS A 41 0.05 25.04 -14.45
N LEU A 42 1.11 25.23 -13.65
CA LEU A 42 1.27 26.35 -12.71
C LEU A 42 1.83 27.65 -13.33
N HIS A 43 1.74 27.82 -14.65
CA HIS A 43 2.49 28.86 -15.36
C HIS A 43 1.75 30.19 -15.48
N LYS A 44 2.50 31.28 -15.27
CA LYS A 44 2.02 32.67 -15.40
C LYS A 44 2.13 33.23 -16.82
N ARG A 45 2.81 32.53 -17.74
CA ARG A 45 3.05 32.97 -19.13
C ARG A 45 2.53 31.91 -20.11
N PRO A 46 1.98 32.32 -21.26
CA PRO A 46 1.54 31.37 -22.26
C PRO A 46 2.73 30.63 -22.85
N LEU A 47 2.65 29.30 -22.91
CA LEU A 47 3.71 28.43 -23.40
C LEU A 47 3.18 27.47 -24.47
N PRO A 48 3.97 27.17 -25.52
CA PRO A 48 3.56 26.26 -26.57
C PRO A 48 3.53 24.80 -26.10
N ARG A 49 2.56 24.00 -26.59
CA ARG A 49 2.36 22.57 -26.24
C ARG A 49 2.79 21.59 -27.34
N LEU A 50 3.80 21.95 -28.12
CA LEU A 50 4.23 21.16 -29.29
C LEU A 50 5.59 20.49 -29.08
N GLY A 51 5.99 20.25 -27.82
CA GLY A 51 7.25 19.59 -27.49
C GLY A 51 7.32 18.17 -28.02
N GLY A 52 6.21 17.42 -27.96
CA GLY A 52 6.11 16.09 -28.52
C GLY A 52 6.35 16.03 -30.02
N VAL A 53 5.99 17.07 -30.78
CA VAL A 53 6.31 17.17 -32.21
C VAL A 53 7.81 17.15 -32.43
N ALA A 54 8.57 17.86 -31.59
CA ALA A 54 10.03 17.87 -31.69
C ALA A 54 10.63 16.49 -31.41
N ILE A 55 10.14 15.80 -30.38
CA ILE A 55 10.59 14.44 -30.03
C ILE A 55 10.25 13.46 -31.15
N PHE A 56 9.00 13.46 -31.63
CA PHE A 56 8.53 12.55 -32.67
C PHE A 56 9.29 12.72 -33.98
N LEU A 57 9.43 13.96 -34.47
CA LEU A 57 10.18 14.24 -35.70
C LEU A 57 11.66 13.90 -35.56
N THR A 58 12.26 14.17 -34.39
CA THR A 58 13.65 13.76 -34.14
C THR A 58 13.80 12.25 -34.16
N PHE A 59 12.88 11.53 -33.52
CA PHE A 59 12.90 10.08 -33.47
C PHE A 59 12.79 9.49 -34.87
N LEU A 60 11.80 9.93 -35.67
CA LEU A 60 11.64 9.48 -37.06
C LEU A 60 12.87 9.81 -37.92
N PHE A 61 13.37 11.05 -37.84
CA PHE A 61 14.55 11.46 -38.61
C PHE A 61 15.77 10.60 -38.23
N SER A 62 16.00 10.39 -36.93
CA SER A 62 17.15 9.61 -36.46
C SER A 62 17.01 8.12 -36.78
N CYS A 63 15.79 7.56 -36.74
CA CYS A 63 15.50 6.21 -37.22
C CYS A 63 15.81 6.08 -38.71
N GLY A 64 15.34 7.04 -39.53
CA GLY A 64 15.60 7.06 -40.97
C GLY A 64 17.08 7.17 -41.29
N LEU A 65 17.80 8.07 -40.61
CA LEU A 65 19.25 8.21 -40.77
C LEU A 65 19.99 6.94 -40.36
N ALA A 66 19.64 6.33 -39.22
CA ALA A 66 20.29 5.12 -38.76
C ALA A 66 19.99 3.91 -39.68
N TRP A 67 18.78 3.85 -40.24
CA TRP A 67 18.41 2.87 -41.27
C TRP A 67 19.19 3.08 -42.58
N LEU A 68 19.34 4.33 -43.03
CA LEU A 68 20.18 4.65 -44.20
C LEU A 68 21.64 4.25 -43.97
N VAL A 69 22.24 4.64 -42.84
CA VAL A 69 23.61 4.24 -42.48
C VAL A 69 23.77 2.72 -42.42
N SER A 70 22.74 2.02 -41.95
CA SER A 70 22.70 0.56 -41.92
C SER A 70 22.70 -0.08 -43.31
N TRP A 71 22.22 0.61 -44.34
CA TRP A 71 22.29 0.17 -45.73
C TRP A 71 23.72 0.19 -46.27
N TRP A 72 24.48 1.24 -45.93
CA TRP A 72 25.88 1.40 -46.35
C TRP A 72 26.87 0.50 -45.58
N HIS A 73 26.48 0.02 -44.39
CA HIS A 73 27.29 -0.86 -43.55
C HIS A 73 26.56 -2.18 -43.28
N PRO A 74 26.81 -3.24 -44.09
CA PRO A 74 26.10 -4.53 -43.99
C PRO A 74 26.14 -5.18 -42.61
N ARG A 75 27.18 -4.92 -41.81
CA ARG A 75 27.31 -5.40 -40.42
C ARG A 75 26.26 -4.82 -39.47
N LEU A 76 25.66 -3.68 -39.81
CA LEU A 76 24.61 -3.01 -39.04
C LEU A 76 23.19 -3.40 -39.53
N ASN A 77 23.06 -3.97 -40.73
CA ASN A 77 21.77 -4.36 -41.31
C ASN A 77 20.99 -5.35 -40.42
N PHE A 78 21.70 -6.26 -39.76
CA PHE A 78 21.09 -7.20 -38.80
C PHE A 78 20.46 -6.51 -37.57
N TRP A 79 20.79 -5.23 -37.31
CA TRP A 79 20.31 -4.49 -36.14
C TRP A 79 18.97 -3.79 -36.41
N PHE A 80 18.54 -3.75 -37.66
CA PHE A 80 17.28 -3.14 -38.08
C PHE A 80 16.33 -4.20 -38.64
N SER A 81 15.21 -4.42 -37.94
CA SER A 81 14.10 -5.21 -38.46
C SER A 81 13.03 -4.28 -38.99
N SER A 82 12.82 -4.26 -40.32
CA SER A 82 11.80 -3.42 -40.96
C SER A 82 10.39 -3.74 -40.46
N SER A 83 10.11 -5.03 -40.20
CA SER A 83 8.82 -5.46 -39.64
C SER A 83 8.64 -4.97 -38.21
N ALA A 84 9.67 -5.11 -37.35
CA ALA A 84 9.59 -4.60 -35.97
C ALA A 84 9.46 -3.08 -35.92
N LEU A 85 10.16 -2.37 -36.81
CA LEU A 85 10.06 -0.92 -36.94
C LEU A 85 8.64 -0.50 -37.34
N LEU A 86 8.04 -1.14 -38.34
CA LEU A 86 6.65 -0.87 -38.75
C LEU A 86 5.65 -1.21 -37.64
N THR A 87 5.83 -2.36 -36.96
CA THR A 87 4.97 -2.78 -35.85
C THR A 87 4.93 -1.74 -34.73
N ILE A 88 6.03 -1.04 -34.44
CA ILE A 88 6.08 -0.02 -33.37
C ILE A 88 5.70 1.37 -33.90
N LEU A 89 6.24 1.78 -35.06
CA LEU A 89 6.04 3.15 -35.58
C LEU A 89 4.62 3.41 -36.05
N LEU A 90 3.91 2.43 -36.60
CA LEU A 90 2.54 2.63 -37.07
C LEU A 90 1.60 2.98 -35.90
N PRO A 91 1.46 2.15 -34.85
CA PRO A 91 0.66 2.53 -33.68
C PRO A 91 1.27 3.70 -32.90
N GLY A 92 2.59 3.86 -32.88
CA GLY A 92 3.23 5.03 -32.25
C GLY A 92 2.87 6.34 -32.92
N SER A 93 2.80 6.37 -34.26
CA SER A 93 2.34 7.52 -35.03
C SER A 93 0.86 7.80 -34.79
N LEU A 94 0.03 6.77 -34.68
CA LEU A 94 -1.38 6.91 -34.32
C LEU A 94 -1.56 7.58 -32.95
N ILE A 95 -0.79 7.14 -31.95
CA ILE A 95 -0.82 7.72 -30.58
C ILE A 95 -0.30 9.15 -30.58
N PHE A 96 0.77 9.43 -31.31
CA PHE A 96 1.28 10.80 -31.48
C PHE A 96 0.23 11.71 -32.11
N LEU A 97 -0.42 11.28 -33.19
CA LEU A 97 -1.45 12.06 -33.89
C LEU A 97 -2.67 12.32 -33.01
N LEU A 98 -3.09 11.33 -32.22
CA LEU A 98 -4.13 11.51 -31.21
C LEU A 98 -3.76 12.60 -30.20
N GLY A 99 -2.56 12.52 -29.62
CA GLY A 99 -2.12 13.51 -28.64
C GLY A 99 -1.91 14.89 -29.27
N LEU A 100 -1.46 14.95 -30.52
CA LEU A 100 -1.33 16.23 -31.26
C LEU A 100 -2.69 16.84 -31.55
N TYR A 101 -3.66 16.01 -31.91
CA TYR A 101 -5.03 16.45 -32.06
C TYR A 101 -5.60 16.95 -30.72
N ASP A 102 -5.33 16.25 -29.61
CA ASP A 102 -5.77 16.66 -28.27
C ASP A 102 -5.15 17.97 -27.79
N ASP A 103 -3.85 18.18 -28.03
CA ASP A 103 -3.15 19.42 -27.69
C ASP A 103 -3.73 20.64 -28.43
N LEU A 104 -4.35 20.42 -29.60
CA LEU A 104 -4.99 21.47 -30.41
C LEU A 104 -6.50 21.57 -30.16
N HIS A 105 -7.16 20.44 -29.92
CA HIS A 105 -8.61 20.28 -29.76
C HIS A 105 -8.88 19.28 -28.63
N PRO A 106 -9.39 19.73 -27.46
CA PRO A 106 -9.60 18.84 -26.32
C PRO A 106 -10.46 17.62 -26.67
N VAL A 107 -9.92 16.42 -26.41
CA VAL A 107 -10.56 15.13 -26.66
C VAL A 107 -11.00 14.50 -25.35
N GLY A 108 -12.21 13.93 -25.35
CA GLY A 108 -12.73 13.19 -24.20
C GLY A 108 -11.91 11.92 -23.90
N PRO A 109 -11.86 11.47 -22.63
CA PRO A 109 -11.04 10.33 -22.21
C PRO A 109 -11.39 9.03 -22.95
N TYR A 110 -12.67 8.81 -23.26
CA TYR A 110 -13.11 7.59 -23.97
C TYR A 110 -12.46 7.43 -25.35
N VAL A 111 -12.39 8.51 -26.13
CA VAL A 111 -11.75 8.47 -27.45
C VAL A 111 -10.25 8.20 -27.30
N LYS A 112 -9.59 8.82 -26.31
CA LYS A 112 -8.18 8.55 -26.01
C LYS A 112 -7.95 7.07 -25.72
N PHE A 113 -8.77 6.48 -24.85
CA PHE A 113 -8.68 5.06 -24.52
C PHE A 113 -8.96 4.16 -25.73
N THR A 114 -9.96 4.46 -26.55
CA THR A 114 -10.26 3.67 -27.76
C THR A 114 -9.05 3.62 -28.69
N VAL A 115 -8.41 4.75 -28.97
CA VAL A 115 -7.22 4.77 -29.84
C VAL A 115 -6.03 4.05 -29.21
N GLN A 116 -5.83 4.16 -27.89
CA GLN A 116 -4.81 3.38 -27.17
C GLN A 116 -5.06 1.87 -27.21
N VAL A 117 -6.32 1.44 -27.09
CA VAL A 117 -6.73 0.03 -27.22
C VAL A 117 -6.45 -0.47 -28.63
N LEU A 118 -6.79 0.31 -29.65
CA LEU A 118 -6.47 -0.01 -31.05
C LEU A 118 -4.96 -0.13 -31.27
N ALA A 119 -4.16 0.82 -30.75
CA ALA A 119 -2.70 0.78 -30.83
C ALA A 119 -2.13 -0.47 -30.15
N GLY A 120 -2.64 -0.85 -28.97
CA GLY A 120 -2.28 -2.09 -28.28
C GLY A 120 -2.66 -3.35 -29.07
N GLY A 121 -3.83 -3.34 -29.73
CA GLY A 121 -4.25 -4.41 -30.64
C GLY A 121 -3.35 -4.56 -31.87
N ILE A 122 -2.89 -3.45 -32.45
CA ILE A 122 -1.94 -3.45 -33.57
C ILE A 122 -0.59 -4.03 -33.12
N LEU A 123 -0.07 -3.62 -31.96
CA LEU A 123 1.15 -4.20 -31.38
C LEU A 123 1.01 -5.71 -31.18
N PHE A 124 -0.12 -6.14 -30.60
CA PHE A 124 -0.42 -7.54 -30.42
C PHE A 124 -0.44 -8.27 -31.77
N ALA A 125 -1.17 -7.78 -32.77
CA ALA A 125 -1.22 -8.37 -34.11
C ALA A 125 0.17 -8.48 -34.75
N GLY A 126 0.99 -7.43 -34.64
CA GLY A 126 2.37 -7.36 -35.13
C GLY A 126 3.38 -8.19 -34.34
N GLY A 127 2.93 -8.94 -33.35
CA GLY A 127 3.71 -9.96 -32.67
C GLY A 127 4.20 -9.57 -31.28
N LEU A 128 4.01 -8.33 -30.82
CA LEU A 128 4.38 -7.88 -29.47
C LEU A 128 3.24 -8.17 -28.49
N ARG A 129 3.30 -9.36 -27.90
CA ARG A 129 2.24 -10.00 -27.11
C ARG A 129 2.80 -10.51 -25.78
N ILE A 130 2.01 -10.35 -24.72
CA ILE A 130 2.23 -11.02 -23.44
C ILE A 130 1.50 -12.37 -23.50
N LEU A 131 2.18 -13.41 -23.96
CA LEU A 131 1.66 -14.79 -23.98
C LEU A 131 2.35 -15.70 -22.97
N ASP A 132 3.56 -15.34 -22.55
CA ASP A 132 4.38 -16.16 -21.67
C ASP A 132 4.59 -15.44 -20.35
N LEU A 133 3.88 -15.88 -19.32
CA LEU A 133 4.08 -15.50 -17.93
C LEU A 133 4.39 -16.75 -17.11
N PRO A 134 5.57 -17.37 -17.30
CA PRO A 134 5.87 -18.69 -16.74
C PRO A 134 5.83 -18.74 -15.21
N VAL A 135 5.76 -17.59 -14.55
CA VAL A 135 5.86 -17.42 -13.10
C VAL A 135 4.49 -17.39 -12.44
N LEU A 136 3.51 -16.76 -13.09
CA LEU A 136 2.13 -16.71 -12.61
C LEU A 136 1.37 -17.98 -12.99
N PHE A 137 1.78 -18.67 -14.06
CA PHE A 137 1.05 -19.79 -14.64
C PHE A 137 1.93 -21.04 -14.85
N SER A 138 2.98 -21.23 -14.04
CA SER A 138 3.78 -22.48 -14.02
C SER A 138 4.30 -22.94 -15.40
N GLY A 139 4.70 -22.00 -16.25
CA GLY A 139 5.18 -22.29 -17.61
C GLY A 139 4.11 -22.53 -18.67
N HIS A 140 2.82 -22.40 -18.35
CA HIS A 140 1.75 -22.51 -19.35
C HIS A 140 1.68 -21.26 -20.24
N HIS A 141 1.60 -21.49 -21.54
CA HIS A 141 1.27 -20.45 -22.52
C HIS A 141 -0.13 -19.91 -22.26
N LEU A 142 -0.25 -18.60 -22.10
CA LEU A 142 -1.53 -17.93 -22.03
C LEU A 142 -2.21 -17.98 -23.38
N SER A 143 -3.49 -18.31 -23.38
CA SER A 143 -4.30 -18.18 -24.59
C SER A 143 -4.39 -16.71 -25.02
N TRP A 144 -4.56 -16.49 -26.31
CA TRP A 144 -4.65 -15.16 -26.90
C TRP A 144 -5.77 -14.30 -26.28
N PHE A 145 -6.86 -14.91 -25.81
CA PHE A 145 -7.97 -14.20 -25.15
C PHE A 145 -7.58 -13.59 -23.80
N VAL A 146 -6.54 -14.10 -23.13
CA VAL A 146 -5.97 -13.49 -21.91
C VAL A 146 -4.81 -12.57 -22.28
N GLY A 147 -3.94 -13.01 -23.19
CA GLY A 147 -2.76 -12.26 -23.59
C GLY A 147 -3.08 -10.92 -24.25
N LEU A 148 -4.15 -10.84 -25.04
CA LEU A 148 -4.57 -9.60 -25.70
C LEU A 148 -5.00 -8.53 -24.68
N PRO A 149 -5.95 -8.78 -23.75
CA PRO A 149 -6.27 -7.84 -22.67
C PRO A 149 -5.06 -7.43 -21.83
N LEU A 150 -4.17 -8.37 -21.49
CA LEU A 150 -2.96 -8.05 -20.72
C LEU A 150 -2.01 -7.13 -21.48
N THR A 151 -1.81 -7.38 -22.78
CA THR A 151 -0.97 -6.53 -23.64
C THR A 151 -1.57 -5.13 -23.77
N ILE A 152 -2.89 -5.04 -23.97
CA ILE A 152 -3.61 -3.76 -24.03
C ILE A 152 -3.50 -3.02 -22.69
N LEU A 153 -3.70 -3.71 -21.56
CA LEU A 153 -3.62 -3.12 -20.22
C LEU A 153 -2.21 -2.59 -19.94
N TRP A 154 -1.17 -3.34 -20.34
CA TRP A 154 0.21 -2.88 -20.25
C TRP A 154 0.43 -1.59 -21.04
N VAL A 155 0.05 -1.58 -22.32
CA VAL A 155 0.22 -0.43 -23.21
C VAL A 155 -0.53 0.78 -22.68
N LEU A 156 -1.80 0.62 -22.34
CA LEU A 156 -2.66 1.66 -21.79
C LEU A 156 -2.12 2.16 -20.45
N GLY A 157 -1.72 1.27 -19.55
CA GLY A 157 -1.21 1.59 -18.22
C GLY A 157 0.06 2.42 -18.29
N VAL A 158 1.08 1.96 -19.02
CA VAL A 158 2.37 2.67 -19.15
C VAL A 158 2.20 3.98 -19.91
N THR A 159 1.41 4.00 -20.99
CA THR A 159 1.18 5.22 -21.79
C THR A 159 0.52 6.31 -20.94
N ASN A 160 -0.56 5.99 -20.23
CA ASN A 160 -1.25 6.97 -19.38
C ASN A 160 -0.43 7.34 -18.14
N ALA A 161 0.41 6.44 -17.62
CA ALA A 161 1.27 6.75 -16.49
C ALA A 161 2.25 7.89 -16.78
N PHE A 162 2.84 7.91 -17.98
CA PHE A 162 3.71 9.01 -18.41
C PHE A 162 2.94 10.30 -18.71
N ASN A 163 1.74 10.21 -19.27
CA ASN A 163 0.85 11.37 -19.46
C ASN A 163 0.42 12.00 -18.11
N LEU A 164 0.15 11.18 -17.09
CA LEU A 164 -0.31 11.67 -15.79
C LEU A 164 0.75 12.45 -15.02
N ILE A 165 2.03 12.08 -15.16
CA ILE A 165 3.14 12.78 -14.49
C ILE A 165 3.59 14.05 -15.24
N ASP A 166 3.02 14.38 -16.41
CA ASP A 166 3.34 15.59 -17.20
C ASP A 166 2.64 16.85 -16.64
N GLY A 167 2.73 17.04 -15.32
CA GLY A 167 2.18 18.19 -14.60
C GLY A 167 3.19 19.30 -14.28
N LEU A 168 4.50 18.99 -14.31
CA LEU A 168 5.58 19.93 -14.01
C LEU A 168 6.66 19.94 -15.08
N ASP A 169 7.23 21.13 -15.34
CA ASP A 169 8.41 21.36 -16.20
C ASP A 169 9.51 20.33 -15.97
N GLY A 170 9.83 19.56 -17.02
CA GLY A 170 10.89 18.56 -17.01
C GLY A 170 10.51 17.23 -16.39
N LEU A 171 9.45 17.12 -15.58
CA LEU A 171 9.18 15.92 -14.78
C LEU A 171 8.96 14.66 -15.64
N ALA A 172 8.00 14.71 -16.58
CA ALA A 172 7.68 13.56 -17.43
C ALA A 172 8.86 13.20 -18.35
N ALA A 173 9.44 14.18 -19.03
CA ALA A 173 10.57 13.96 -19.93
C ALA A 173 11.82 13.44 -19.20
N GLY A 174 12.15 13.98 -18.03
CA GLY A 174 13.27 13.50 -17.22
C GLY A 174 13.04 12.11 -16.65
N SER A 175 11.84 11.81 -16.13
CA SER A 175 11.52 10.46 -15.68
C SER A 175 11.57 9.46 -16.84
N ALA A 176 11.06 9.82 -18.02
CA ALA A 176 11.13 9.00 -19.21
C ALA A 176 12.57 8.77 -19.67
N LEU A 177 13.46 9.75 -19.52
CA LEU A 177 14.89 9.58 -19.85
C LEU A 177 15.52 8.49 -18.97
N PHE A 178 15.30 8.51 -17.65
CA PHE A 178 15.80 7.45 -16.75
C PHE A 178 15.26 6.07 -17.16
N SER A 179 13.95 5.96 -17.38
CA SER A 179 13.33 4.71 -17.83
C SER A 179 13.88 4.22 -19.17
N THR A 180 14.07 5.13 -20.15
CA THR A 180 14.61 4.79 -21.47
C THR A 180 16.05 4.29 -21.37
N LEU A 181 16.88 4.91 -20.52
CA LEU A 181 18.25 4.47 -20.29
C LEU A 181 18.31 3.07 -19.66
N VAL A 182 17.39 2.73 -18.76
CA VAL A 182 17.30 1.37 -18.21
C VAL A 182 16.97 0.37 -19.30
N VAL A 183 15.93 0.63 -20.11
CA VAL A 183 15.57 -0.26 -21.23
C VAL A 183 16.73 -0.39 -22.22
N PHE A 184 17.48 0.68 -22.49
CA PHE A 184 18.69 0.65 -23.30
C PHE A 184 19.76 -0.28 -22.72
N VAL A 185 20.12 -0.10 -21.43
CA VAL A 185 21.15 -0.93 -20.78
C VAL A 185 20.75 -2.40 -20.76
N VAL A 186 19.50 -2.69 -20.43
CA VAL A 186 18.95 -4.05 -20.44
C VAL A 186 19.04 -4.66 -21.83
N ALA A 187 18.58 -3.93 -22.86
CA ALA A 187 18.67 -4.39 -24.24
C ALA A 187 20.13 -4.59 -24.70
N LEU A 188 21.04 -3.72 -24.28
CA LEU A 188 22.47 -3.83 -24.60
C LEU A 188 23.09 -5.09 -23.99
N VAL A 189 22.82 -5.35 -22.71
CA VAL A 189 23.32 -6.54 -21.99
C VAL A 189 22.70 -7.83 -22.55
N SER A 190 21.43 -7.80 -22.93
CA SER A 190 20.74 -8.94 -23.53
C SER A 190 20.97 -9.11 -25.04
N HIS A 191 21.84 -8.30 -25.65
CA HIS A 191 22.15 -8.32 -27.09
C HIS A 191 20.91 -8.09 -28.00
N TYR A 192 19.91 -7.36 -27.51
CA TYR A 192 18.72 -6.97 -28.29
C TYR A 192 18.98 -5.67 -29.06
N TYR A 193 19.85 -5.76 -30.07
CA TYR A 193 20.39 -4.60 -30.81
C TYR A 193 19.34 -3.63 -31.32
N PHE A 194 18.23 -4.12 -31.89
CA PHE A 194 17.13 -3.26 -32.37
C PHE A 194 16.56 -2.38 -31.25
N VAL A 195 16.26 -2.97 -30.08
CA VAL A 195 15.74 -2.25 -28.92
C VAL A 195 16.78 -1.27 -28.38
N SER A 196 18.06 -1.66 -28.34
CA SER A 196 19.16 -0.78 -27.92
C SER A 196 19.28 0.47 -28.81
N VAL A 197 19.18 0.32 -30.13
CA VAL A 197 19.22 1.46 -31.05
C VAL A 197 17.99 2.36 -30.85
N MET A 198 16.79 1.79 -30.84
CA MET A 198 15.55 2.57 -30.70
C MET A 198 15.48 3.33 -29.37
N THR A 199 15.81 2.68 -28.26
CA THR A 199 15.83 3.34 -26.94
C THR A 199 16.88 4.45 -26.87
N LEU A 200 18.07 4.25 -27.44
CA LEU A 200 19.10 5.28 -27.44
C LEU A 200 18.73 6.49 -28.32
N LEU A 201 18.09 6.26 -29.46
CA LEU A 201 17.53 7.33 -30.29
C LEU A 201 16.45 8.12 -29.55
N LEU A 202 15.54 7.43 -28.86
CA LEU A 202 14.49 8.06 -28.05
C LEU A 202 15.10 8.85 -26.88
N ALA A 203 16.09 8.30 -26.18
CA ALA A 203 16.79 8.97 -25.09
C ALA A 203 17.48 10.25 -25.57
N GLY A 204 18.12 10.22 -26.75
CA GLY A 204 18.70 11.42 -27.35
C GLY A 204 17.64 12.47 -27.68
N ALA A 205 16.50 12.06 -28.24
CA ALA A 205 15.41 12.96 -28.59
C ALA A 205 14.81 13.62 -27.34
N ILE A 206 14.61 12.86 -26.27
CA ILE A 206 14.13 13.36 -24.97
C ILE A 206 15.16 14.33 -24.36
N LEU A 207 16.45 13.98 -24.35
CA LEU A 207 17.49 14.80 -23.72
C LEU A 207 17.66 16.15 -24.43
N GLY A 208 17.65 16.18 -25.77
CA GLY A 208 17.71 17.43 -26.54
C GLY A 208 16.51 18.35 -26.27
N PHE A 209 15.32 17.76 -26.11
CA PHE A 209 14.09 18.47 -25.76
C PHE A 209 14.11 18.98 -24.31
N LEU A 210 14.61 18.16 -23.39
CA LEU A 210 14.61 18.43 -21.94
C LEU A 210 15.31 19.75 -21.61
N ARG A 211 16.32 20.16 -22.39
CA ARG A 211 16.98 21.46 -22.24
C ARG A 211 16.02 22.65 -22.30
N PHE A 212 14.94 22.56 -23.08
CA PHE A 212 13.93 23.61 -23.24
C PHE A 212 12.72 23.43 -22.32
N ASN A 213 12.50 22.22 -21.82
CA ASN A 213 11.38 21.86 -20.97
C ASN A 213 11.73 21.91 -19.46
N PHE A 214 13.01 21.84 -19.10
CA PHE A 214 13.45 21.95 -17.71
C PHE A 214 13.11 23.33 -17.12
N ASN A 215 12.74 23.37 -15.84
CA ASN A 215 12.24 24.59 -15.21
C ASN A 215 13.29 25.73 -15.21
N PRO A 216 12.95 26.93 -15.74
CA PRO A 216 11.64 27.35 -16.22
C PRO A 216 11.42 26.93 -17.69
N ALA A 217 10.34 26.21 -17.97
CA ALA A 217 10.07 25.70 -19.31
C ALA A 217 9.82 26.83 -20.32
N THR A 218 10.27 26.60 -21.55
CA THR A 218 10.00 27.45 -22.73
C THR A 218 9.08 26.77 -23.74
N ILE A 219 8.80 25.48 -23.55
CA ILE A 219 7.87 24.65 -24.33
C ILE A 219 7.43 23.47 -23.46
N PHE A 220 6.16 23.11 -23.52
CA PHE A 220 5.60 21.93 -22.85
C PHE A 220 5.73 20.70 -23.73
N LEU A 221 5.79 19.54 -23.08
CA LEU A 221 5.81 18.24 -23.75
C LEU A 221 4.49 18.01 -24.50
N GLY A 222 3.36 18.31 -23.84
CA GLY A 222 2.02 18.15 -24.42
C GLY A 222 1.56 16.69 -24.37
N ASP A 223 0.27 16.48 -24.64
CA ASP A 223 -0.31 15.14 -24.75
C ASP A 223 0.31 14.37 -25.92
N CYS A 224 0.64 15.05 -27.03
CA CYS A 224 1.36 14.45 -28.15
C CYS A 224 2.69 13.82 -27.74
N GLY A 225 3.43 14.46 -26.84
CA GLY A 225 4.75 14.00 -26.41
C GLY A 225 4.66 12.95 -25.32
N SER A 226 3.86 13.19 -24.29
CA SER A 226 3.77 12.31 -23.14
C SER A 226 3.11 10.96 -23.49
N LEU A 227 2.07 10.96 -24.33
CA LEU A 227 1.47 9.73 -24.84
C LEU A 227 2.42 8.98 -25.78
N PHE A 228 3.08 9.68 -26.70
CA PHE A 228 4.05 9.06 -27.61
C PHE A 228 5.22 8.41 -26.85
N VAL A 229 5.85 9.14 -25.93
CA VAL A 229 6.99 8.65 -25.14
C VAL A 229 6.58 7.46 -24.27
N GLY A 230 5.43 7.54 -23.58
CA GLY A 230 4.91 6.44 -22.78
C GLY A 230 4.60 5.20 -23.62
N PHE A 231 4.00 5.37 -24.80
CA PHE A 231 3.74 4.29 -25.74
C PHE A 231 5.03 3.65 -26.24
N MET A 232 6.03 4.44 -26.63
CA MET A 232 7.31 3.93 -27.12
C MET A 232 8.05 3.13 -26.04
N LEU A 233 8.09 3.62 -24.80
CA LEU A 233 8.66 2.88 -23.66
C LEU A 233 7.94 1.57 -23.42
N SER A 234 6.61 1.59 -23.47
CA SER A 234 5.79 0.38 -23.36
C SER A 234 6.12 -0.65 -24.45
N ALA A 235 6.14 -0.23 -25.72
CA ALA A 235 6.37 -1.11 -26.85
C ALA A 235 7.80 -1.68 -26.87
N LEU A 236 8.81 -0.85 -26.57
CA LEU A 236 10.21 -1.26 -26.51
C LEU A 236 10.49 -2.20 -25.33
N ALA A 237 9.85 -1.97 -24.18
CA ALA A 237 9.91 -2.91 -23.06
C ALA A 237 9.26 -4.26 -23.40
N LEU A 238 8.07 -4.26 -24.03
CA LEU A 238 7.42 -5.49 -24.50
C LEU A 238 8.31 -6.27 -25.47
N GLN A 239 8.93 -5.59 -26.43
CA GLN A 239 9.84 -6.21 -27.39
C GLN A 239 11.01 -6.92 -26.70
N GLY A 240 11.54 -6.34 -25.61
CA GLY A 240 12.58 -6.96 -24.78
C GLY A 240 12.07 -8.15 -23.97
N MET A 241 10.87 -8.05 -23.38
CA MET A 241 10.26 -9.11 -22.57
C MET A 241 10.04 -10.41 -23.35
N GLN A 242 9.62 -10.33 -24.62
CA GLN A 242 9.36 -11.52 -25.43
C GLN A 242 10.59 -12.40 -25.69
N LYS A 243 11.78 -11.80 -25.62
CA LYS A 243 13.03 -12.50 -25.90
C LYS A 243 13.63 -13.16 -24.65
N SER A 244 13.05 -12.91 -23.46
CA SER A 244 13.43 -13.51 -22.19
C SER A 244 12.19 -13.60 -21.29
N PRO A 245 11.44 -14.73 -21.27
CA PRO A 245 10.23 -14.86 -20.46
C PRO A 245 10.56 -15.14 -18.98
N THR A 246 11.42 -14.33 -18.35
CA THR A 246 11.79 -14.49 -16.93
C THR A 246 11.05 -13.50 -16.04
N ILE A 247 10.93 -13.78 -14.73
CA ILE A 247 10.43 -12.79 -13.73
C ILE A 247 11.15 -11.46 -13.91
N VAL A 248 12.46 -11.54 -14.08
CA VAL A 248 13.36 -10.41 -14.21
C VAL A 248 12.99 -9.54 -15.41
N ALA A 249 12.63 -10.15 -16.54
CA ALA A 249 12.25 -9.41 -17.74
C ALA A 249 10.96 -8.59 -17.59
N VAL A 250 10.00 -9.04 -16.77
CA VAL A 250 8.79 -8.27 -16.45
C VAL A 250 9.06 -7.25 -15.34
N ALA A 251 9.79 -7.65 -14.31
CA ALA A 251 10.05 -6.82 -13.13
C ALA A 251 10.91 -5.59 -13.46
N ILE A 252 11.93 -5.73 -14.32
CA ILE A 252 12.85 -4.65 -14.69
C ILE A 252 12.08 -3.44 -15.28
N PRO A 253 11.27 -3.59 -16.35
CA PRO A 253 10.46 -2.50 -16.88
C PRO A 253 9.51 -1.89 -15.84
N VAL A 254 8.77 -2.72 -15.08
CA VAL A 254 7.83 -2.25 -14.04
C VAL A 254 8.55 -1.38 -13.00
N VAL A 255 9.69 -1.83 -12.49
CA VAL A 255 10.48 -1.07 -11.52
C VAL A 255 11.08 0.19 -12.17
N SER A 256 11.56 0.11 -13.42
CA SER A 256 12.14 1.27 -14.11
C SER A 256 11.12 2.38 -14.42
N PHE A 257 9.84 2.02 -14.56
CA PHE A 257 8.72 2.94 -14.72
C PHE A 257 8.07 3.28 -13.37
N GLY A 258 8.77 2.98 -12.27
CA GLY A 258 8.20 2.96 -10.92
C GLY A 258 7.57 4.28 -10.50
N LEU A 259 8.15 5.44 -10.83
CA LEU A 259 7.56 6.73 -10.51
C LEU A 259 6.22 6.99 -11.25
N PRO A 260 6.16 6.89 -12.60
CA PRO A 260 4.88 6.98 -13.33
C PRO A 260 3.83 5.96 -12.86
N ILE A 261 4.23 4.70 -12.66
CA ILE A 261 3.32 3.64 -12.23
C ILE A 261 2.83 3.90 -10.80
N LEU A 262 3.71 4.34 -9.89
CA LEU A 262 3.35 4.68 -8.53
C LEU A 262 2.34 5.83 -8.48
N GLU A 263 2.57 6.90 -9.23
CA GLU A 263 1.63 8.03 -9.33
C GLU A 263 0.24 7.55 -9.76
N THR A 264 0.19 6.75 -10.83
CA THR A 264 -1.07 6.21 -11.36
C THR A 264 -1.76 5.30 -10.35
N THR A 265 -1.00 4.41 -9.72
CA THR A 265 -1.51 3.47 -8.71
C THR A 265 -2.06 4.20 -7.50
N LEU A 266 -1.32 5.19 -6.97
CA LEU A 266 -1.77 6.01 -5.84
C LEU A 266 -3.03 6.80 -6.19
N SER A 267 -3.11 7.36 -7.40
CA SER A 267 -4.30 8.07 -7.85
C SER A 267 -5.52 7.15 -7.95
N VAL A 268 -5.35 5.92 -8.47
CA VAL A 268 -6.44 4.93 -8.57
C VAL A 268 -6.88 4.48 -7.17
N VAL A 269 -5.93 4.07 -6.33
CA VAL A 269 -6.21 3.60 -4.96
C VAL A 269 -6.89 4.68 -4.13
N ARG A 270 -6.40 5.93 -4.17
CA ARG A 270 -7.04 7.07 -3.50
C ARG A 270 -8.50 7.21 -3.91
N ARG A 271 -8.78 7.24 -5.21
CA ARG A 271 -10.14 7.42 -5.74
C ARG A 271 -11.08 6.29 -5.31
N LEU A 272 -10.59 5.05 -5.33
CA LEU A 272 -11.35 3.89 -4.85
C LEU A 272 -11.70 4.02 -3.36
N ILE A 273 -10.75 4.42 -2.51
CA ILE A 273 -10.99 4.63 -1.08
C ILE A 273 -12.00 5.78 -0.86
N SER A 274 -11.92 6.85 -1.65
CA SER A 274 -12.84 7.99 -1.56
C SER A 274 -14.19 7.79 -2.26
N GLY A 275 -14.45 6.64 -2.88
CA GLY A 275 -15.68 6.38 -3.66
C GLY A 275 -15.83 7.27 -4.91
N ARG A 276 -14.73 7.86 -5.42
CA ARG A 276 -14.74 8.71 -6.61
C ARG A 276 -14.53 7.86 -7.88
N PRO A 277 -15.11 8.26 -9.03
CA PRO A 277 -14.88 7.55 -10.29
C PRO A 277 -13.39 7.53 -10.66
N VAL A 278 -12.89 6.34 -11.03
CA VAL A 278 -11.46 6.10 -11.33
C VAL A 278 -10.95 6.96 -12.48
N PHE A 279 -11.82 7.40 -13.40
CA PHE A 279 -11.44 8.18 -14.59
C PHE A 279 -11.66 9.69 -14.46
N ALA A 280 -12.07 10.21 -13.30
CA ALA A 280 -12.18 11.64 -13.10
C ALA A 280 -10.81 12.35 -13.08
N GLY A 281 -10.77 13.64 -13.42
CA GLY A 281 -9.57 14.46 -13.23
C GLY A 281 -9.25 14.66 -11.75
N ASP A 282 -7.98 14.81 -11.41
CA ASP A 282 -7.51 14.94 -10.02
C ASP A 282 -6.34 15.93 -9.95
N ARG A 283 -6.19 16.57 -8.79
CA ARG A 283 -5.13 17.56 -8.48
C ARG A 283 -4.32 17.15 -7.26
N GLU A 284 -4.44 15.90 -6.81
CA GLU A 284 -3.74 15.39 -5.64
C GLU A 284 -2.56 14.49 -6.01
N HIS A 285 -1.94 14.73 -7.17
CA HIS A 285 -0.74 14.02 -7.58
C HIS A 285 0.44 14.24 -6.62
N ILE A 286 1.43 13.33 -6.62
CA ILE A 286 2.59 13.39 -5.70
C ILE A 286 3.26 14.77 -5.79
N HIS A 287 3.44 15.28 -7.01
CA HIS A 287 4.05 16.57 -7.24
C HIS A 287 3.25 17.74 -6.64
N HIS A 288 1.91 17.69 -6.68
CA HIS A 288 1.07 18.70 -6.03
C HIS A 288 1.18 18.65 -4.50
N LYS A 289 1.22 17.46 -3.90
CA LYS A 289 1.42 17.31 -2.45
C LYS A 289 2.79 17.85 -2.00
N LEU A 290 3.84 17.63 -2.79
CA LEU A 290 5.16 18.19 -2.51
C LEU A 290 5.18 19.72 -2.63
N LEU A 291 4.50 20.30 -3.62
CA LEU A 291 4.35 21.75 -3.74
C LEU A 291 3.54 22.37 -2.59
N GLN A 292 2.47 21.69 -2.14
CA GLN A 292 1.66 22.13 -0.98
C GLN A 292 2.47 22.19 0.33
N ARG A 293 3.61 21.50 0.40
CA ARG A 293 4.56 21.58 1.53
C ARG A 293 5.50 22.79 1.46
N GLY A 294 5.34 23.67 0.47
CA GLY A 294 6.17 24.86 0.29
C GLY A 294 7.45 24.61 -0.52
N LEU A 295 7.63 23.43 -1.11
CA LEU A 295 8.74 23.19 -2.02
C LEU A 295 8.54 23.95 -3.34
N SER A 296 9.61 24.49 -3.89
CA SER A 296 9.60 25.07 -5.23
C SER A 296 9.49 23.98 -6.30
N GLN A 297 8.94 24.32 -7.47
CA GLN A 297 8.81 23.39 -8.60
C GLN A 297 10.14 22.72 -8.97
N ARG A 298 11.27 23.45 -8.94
CA ARG A 298 12.60 22.88 -9.18
C ARG A 298 12.97 21.82 -8.14
N GLN A 299 12.75 22.11 -6.86
CA GLN A 299 13.05 21.17 -5.78
C GLN A 299 12.21 19.89 -5.92
N VAL A 300 10.91 20.04 -6.25
CA VAL A 300 10.03 18.90 -6.48
C VAL A 300 10.53 18.04 -7.63
N VAL A 301 10.86 18.64 -8.78
CA VAL A 301 11.38 17.90 -9.94
C VAL A 301 12.69 17.20 -9.62
N MET A 302 13.63 17.84 -8.90
CA MET A 302 14.90 17.22 -8.51
C MET A 302 14.71 16.03 -7.56
N ILE A 303 13.80 16.14 -6.59
CA ILE A 303 13.44 15.02 -5.69
C ILE A 303 12.86 13.87 -6.51
N LEU A 304 11.94 14.16 -7.43
CA LEU A 304 11.31 13.13 -8.25
C LEU A 304 12.30 12.52 -9.25
N TYR A 305 13.29 13.26 -9.74
CA TYR A 305 14.41 12.71 -10.50
C TYR A 305 15.26 11.76 -9.67
N LEU A 306 15.55 12.11 -8.41
CA LEU A 306 16.28 11.22 -7.51
C LEU A 306 15.50 9.92 -7.27
N VAL A 307 14.17 10.01 -7.11
CA VAL A 307 13.28 8.85 -7.00
C VAL A 307 13.32 8.02 -8.28
N SER A 308 13.16 8.63 -9.46
CA SER A 308 13.26 7.92 -10.76
C SER A 308 14.63 7.27 -10.95
N ALA A 309 15.72 7.93 -10.54
CA ALA A 309 17.06 7.36 -10.57
C ALA A 309 17.21 6.17 -9.60
N ALA A 310 16.64 6.24 -8.40
CA ALA A 310 16.63 5.13 -7.45
C ALA A 310 15.88 3.91 -8.01
N PHE A 311 14.69 4.12 -8.59
CA PHE A 311 13.95 3.08 -9.31
C PHE A 311 14.77 2.50 -10.48
N ALA A 312 15.43 3.35 -11.26
CA ALA A 312 16.28 2.91 -12.37
C ALA A 312 17.47 2.05 -11.89
N MET A 313 18.18 2.49 -10.85
CA MET A 313 19.30 1.74 -10.28
C MET A 313 18.85 0.40 -9.69
N LEU A 314 17.75 0.39 -8.93
CA LEU A 314 17.19 -0.83 -8.35
C LEU A 314 16.72 -1.80 -9.44
N SER A 315 16.17 -1.31 -10.55
CA SER A 315 15.84 -2.11 -11.73
C SER A 315 17.08 -2.74 -12.35
N LEU A 316 18.15 -1.96 -12.58
CA LEU A 316 19.41 -2.47 -13.13
C LEU A 316 20.10 -3.49 -12.22
N PHE A 317 19.97 -3.36 -10.90
CA PHE A 317 20.49 -4.34 -9.95
C PHE A 317 19.87 -5.74 -10.16
N MET A 318 18.66 -5.82 -10.74
CA MET A 318 17.99 -7.09 -11.03
C MET A 318 18.59 -7.86 -12.22
N LEU A 319 19.50 -7.25 -13.00
CA LEU A 319 20.17 -7.91 -14.13
C LEU A 319 21.07 -9.07 -13.72
N TRP A 320 21.54 -9.11 -12.47
CA TRP A 320 22.37 -10.18 -11.92
C TRP A 320 21.62 -10.92 -10.79
N PRO A 321 20.61 -11.74 -11.12
CA PRO A 321 19.78 -12.37 -10.11
C PRO A 321 20.53 -13.48 -9.36
N THR A 322 20.68 -13.34 -8.04
CA THR A 322 21.20 -14.36 -7.12
C THR A 322 20.08 -15.17 -6.45
N GLY A 323 18.91 -15.26 -7.09
CA GLY A 323 17.73 -15.99 -6.61
C GLY A 323 16.79 -15.16 -5.71
N SER A 324 17.34 -14.36 -4.78
CA SER A 324 16.55 -13.50 -3.87
C SER A 324 16.51 -12.02 -4.26
N THR A 325 17.27 -11.60 -5.28
CA THR A 325 17.43 -10.20 -5.70
C THR A 325 16.10 -9.51 -5.98
N VAL A 326 15.17 -10.19 -6.66
CA VAL A 326 13.84 -9.65 -6.97
C VAL A 326 13.06 -9.36 -5.69
N GLY A 327 13.01 -10.31 -4.75
CA GLY A 327 12.32 -10.14 -3.48
C GLY A 327 12.91 -9.02 -2.63
N LEU A 328 14.24 -8.91 -2.58
CA LEU A 328 14.94 -7.84 -1.87
C LEU A 328 14.60 -6.46 -2.48
N VAL A 329 14.68 -6.32 -3.80
CA VAL A 329 14.35 -5.07 -4.49
C VAL A 329 12.90 -4.67 -4.24
N LEU A 330 11.96 -5.61 -4.36
CA LEU A 330 10.55 -5.36 -4.08
C LEU A 330 10.30 -4.98 -2.61
N ALA A 331 11.02 -5.59 -1.66
CA ALA A 331 10.93 -5.23 -0.24
C ALA A 331 11.45 -3.82 0.03
N VAL A 332 12.62 -3.47 -0.49
CA VAL A 332 13.21 -2.12 -0.36
C VAL A 332 12.29 -1.06 -0.98
N LEU A 333 11.77 -1.33 -2.19
CA LEU A 333 10.80 -0.45 -2.84
C LEU A 333 9.50 -0.34 -2.05
N GLY A 334 8.95 -1.46 -1.57
CA GLY A 334 7.73 -1.48 -0.77
C GLY A 334 7.88 -0.63 0.51
N ILE A 335 8.99 -0.78 1.23
CA ILE A 335 9.30 0.02 2.42
C ILE A 335 9.48 1.50 2.05
N GLY A 336 10.24 1.79 0.99
CA GLY A 336 10.48 3.17 0.54
C GLY A 336 9.20 3.88 0.10
N ILE A 337 8.35 3.20 -0.66
CA ILE A 337 7.02 3.69 -1.08
C ILE A 337 6.14 3.90 0.15
N TRP A 338 6.11 2.94 1.07
CA TRP A 338 5.32 3.04 2.31
C TRP A 338 5.72 4.28 3.12
N ILE A 339 7.02 4.47 3.37
CA ILE A 339 7.56 5.65 4.06
C ILE A 339 7.22 6.92 3.28
N GLY A 340 7.38 6.93 1.96
CA GLY A 340 7.07 8.06 1.09
C GLY A 340 5.59 8.46 1.16
N VAL A 341 4.67 7.50 1.09
CA VAL A 341 3.22 7.74 1.18
C VAL A 341 2.85 8.30 2.55
N GLN A 342 3.45 7.78 3.64
CA GLN A 342 3.27 8.36 4.98
C GLN A 342 3.77 9.80 5.04
N HIS A 343 4.91 10.07 4.44
CA HIS A 343 5.47 11.41 4.32
C HIS A 343 4.75 12.29 3.31
N LEU A 344 3.67 11.89 2.65
CA LEU A 344 2.87 12.77 1.80
C LEU A 344 1.58 13.24 2.48
N ASN A 345 1.23 12.67 3.64
CA ASN A 345 0.03 13.00 4.43
C ASN A 345 -1.27 12.98 3.60
N TYR A 346 -1.46 11.94 2.80
CA TYR A 346 -2.75 11.69 2.17
C TYR A 346 -3.80 11.33 3.23
N LEU A 347 -4.96 11.98 3.17
CA LEU A 347 -6.03 11.82 4.17
C LEU A 347 -6.66 10.42 4.11
N GLU A 348 -6.80 9.88 2.91
CA GLU A 348 -7.44 8.59 2.63
C GLU A 348 -6.67 7.44 3.28
N PHE A 349 -5.34 7.47 3.20
CA PHE A 349 -4.48 6.48 3.84
C PHE A 349 -4.43 6.68 5.37
N GLY A 350 -4.71 7.90 5.86
CA GLY A 350 -4.87 8.18 7.29
C GLY A 350 -6.10 7.49 7.90
N GLU A 351 -7.22 7.44 7.17
CA GLU A 351 -8.42 6.70 7.60
C GLU A 351 -8.19 5.18 7.59
N LEU A 352 -7.55 4.64 6.54
CA LEU A 352 -7.17 3.22 6.49
C LEU A 352 -6.29 2.83 7.67
N ARG A 353 -5.32 3.68 8.04
CA ARG A 353 -4.48 3.47 9.22
C ARG A 353 -5.31 3.44 10.49
N ARG A 354 -6.26 4.36 10.66
CA ARG A 354 -7.15 4.38 11.83
C ARG A 354 -8.00 3.11 11.92
N VAL A 355 -8.52 2.62 10.80
CA VAL A 355 -9.27 1.36 10.75
C VAL A 355 -8.36 0.17 11.10
N ALA A 356 -7.14 0.11 10.55
CA ALA A 356 -6.17 -0.94 10.87
C ALA A 356 -5.76 -0.92 12.36
N GLN A 357 -5.56 0.27 12.94
CA GLN A 357 -5.28 0.43 14.37
C GLN A 357 -6.45 -0.03 15.23
N ARG A 358 -7.68 0.36 14.88
CA ARG A 358 -8.91 -0.12 15.57
C ARG A 358 -9.05 -1.64 15.49
N SER A 359 -8.74 -2.24 14.34
CA SER A 359 -8.76 -3.70 14.18
C SER A 359 -7.74 -4.40 15.09
N LEU A 360 -6.56 -3.82 15.29
CA LEU A 360 -5.56 -4.36 16.21
C LEU A 360 -6.02 -4.22 17.67
N GLU A 361 -6.63 -3.09 18.03
CA GLU A 361 -7.20 -2.87 19.37
C GLU A 361 -8.38 -3.82 19.67
N GLN A 362 -9.22 -4.12 18.66
CA GLN A 362 -10.30 -5.11 18.79
C GLN A 362 -9.82 -6.50 19.20
N ARG A 363 -8.58 -6.89 18.86
CA ARG A 363 -8.02 -8.18 19.29
C ARG A 363 -7.89 -8.28 20.80
N LEU A 364 -7.47 -7.20 21.46
CA LEU A 364 -7.34 -7.17 22.91
C LEU A 364 -8.72 -7.22 23.59
N ILE A 365 -9.70 -6.47 23.07
CA ILE A 365 -11.10 -6.56 23.51
C ILE A 365 -11.64 -8.00 23.39
N PHE A 366 -11.37 -8.66 22.26
CA PHE A 366 -11.79 -10.04 22.05
C PHE A 366 -11.16 -11.01 23.05
N VAL A 367 -9.85 -10.91 23.30
CA VAL A 367 -9.14 -11.75 24.27
C VAL A 367 -9.68 -11.53 25.69
N ASN A 368 -9.84 -10.27 26.11
CA ASN A 368 -10.37 -9.91 27.42
C ASN A 368 -11.83 -10.41 27.61
N ASN A 369 -12.67 -10.24 26.59
CA ASN A 369 -14.04 -10.76 26.60
C ASN A 369 -14.08 -12.29 26.69
N LEU A 370 -13.19 -12.98 25.99
CA LEU A 370 -13.10 -14.44 26.02
C LEU A 370 -12.67 -14.94 27.40
N ALA A 371 -11.74 -14.25 28.08
CA ALA A 371 -11.32 -14.57 29.44
C ALA A 371 -12.49 -14.50 30.42
N ILE A 372 -13.30 -13.44 30.37
CA ILE A 372 -14.51 -13.30 31.21
C ILE A 372 -15.54 -14.39 30.88
N ARG A 373 -15.79 -14.67 29.59
CA ARG A 373 -16.76 -15.71 29.19
C ARG A 373 -16.33 -17.10 29.64
N ARG A 374 -15.05 -17.46 29.52
CA ARG A 374 -14.51 -18.72 30.05
C ARG A 374 -14.66 -18.80 31.56
N ALA A 375 -14.34 -17.71 32.26
CA ALA A 375 -14.53 -17.64 33.69
C ALA A 375 -16.00 -17.88 34.08
N VAL A 376 -16.95 -17.26 33.38
CA VAL A 376 -18.38 -17.51 33.59
C VAL A 376 -18.74 -18.99 33.42
N GLU A 377 -18.25 -19.67 32.38
CA GLU A 377 -18.50 -21.12 32.22
C GLU A 377 -17.85 -21.96 33.32
N GLU A 378 -16.62 -21.64 33.73
CA GLU A 378 -15.93 -22.35 34.81
C GLU A 378 -16.60 -22.12 36.18
N LEU A 379 -17.12 -20.90 36.43
CA LEU A 379 -17.88 -20.58 37.64
C LEU A 379 -19.17 -21.41 37.76
N LYS A 380 -19.79 -21.82 36.65
CA LYS A 380 -20.98 -22.70 36.69
C LYS A 380 -20.68 -24.08 37.26
N VAL A 381 -19.45 -24.57 37.15
CA VAL A 381 -19.03 -25.92 37.56
C VAL A 381 -18.18 -25.90 38.83
N ALA A 382 -17.80 -24.72 39.33
CA ALA A 382 -16.98 -24.59 40.52
C ALA A 382 -17.64 -25.21 41.76
N SER A 383 -16.87 -26.02 42.49
CA SER A 383 -17.33 -26.80 43.66
C SER A 383 -16.84 -26.26 44.99
N ASP A 384 -15.79 -25.43 45.01
CA ASP A 384 -15.23 -24.86 46.23
C ASP A 384 -14.86 -23.39 46.06
N LEU A 385 -14.72 -22.70 47.19
CA LEU A 385 -14.47 -21.26 47.24
C LEU A 385 -13.06 -20.90 46.70
N GLY A 386 -12.09 -21.80 46.85
CA GLY A 386 -10.75 -21.64 46.31
C GLY A 386 -10.73 -21.70 44.78
N GLN A 387 -11.53 -22.56 44.17
CA GLN A 387 -11.72 -22.66 42.73
C GLN A 387 -12.39 -21.41 42.18
N LEU A 388 -13.42 -20.88 42.86
CA LEU A 388 -14.04 -19.59 42.49
C LEU A 388 -13.01 -18.46 42.44
N CYS A 389 -12.18 -18.36 43.49
CA CYS A 389 -11.13 -17.34 43.55
C CYS A 389 -10.13 -17.50 42.41
N ARG A 390 -9.62 -18.73 42.17
CA ARG A 390 -8.69 -19.01 41.06
C ARG A 390 -9.25 -18.65 39.69
N VAL A 391 -10.54 -18.94 39.44
CA VAL A 391 -11.21 -18.60 38.17
C VAL A 391 -11.28 -17.09 37.99
N LEU A 392 -11.62 -16.34 39.04
CA LEU A 392 -11.62 -14.87 39.02
C LEU A 392 -10.21 -14.31 38.81
N GLU A 393 -9.20 -14.83 39.50
CA GLU A 393 -7.80 -14.42 39.31
C GLU A 393 -7.37 -14.62 37.84
N ALA A 394 -7.68 -15.77 37.24
CA ALA A 394 -7.37 -16.03 35.85
C ALA A 394 -8.08 -15.03 34.91
N ALA A 395 -9.35 -14.72 35.17
CA ALA A 395 -10.16 -13.81 34.38
C ALA A 395 -9.62 -12.36 34.41
N PHE A 396 -9.16 -11.89 35.57
CA PHE A 396 -8.69 -10.52 35.79
C PHE A 396 -7.17 -10.35 35.60
N SER A 397 -6.40 -11.44 35.57
CA SER A 397 -4.95 -11.38 35.34
C SER A 397 -4.58 -10.80 33.97
N SER A 398 -5.43 -11.00 32.96
CA SER A 398 -5.15 -10.68 31.56
C SER A 398 -5.82 -9.41 31.04
N ASN A 399 -6.74 -8.81 31.81
CA ASN A 399 -7.52 -7.65 31.39
C ASN A 399 -6.99 -6.33 31.99
N ASP A 400 -7.72 -5.23 31.85
CA ASP A 400 -7.25 -3.89 32.26
C ASP A 400 -7.45 -3.57 33.76
N PHE A 401 -8.02 -4.46 34.58
CA PHE A 401 -8.25 -4.20 36.01
C PHE A 401 -7.02 -4.52 36.84
N ASP A 402 -6.67 -3.65 37.79
CA ASP A 402 -5.47 -3.76 38.61
C ASP A 402 -5.69 -4.58 39.89
N ALA A 403 -6.92 -4.60 40.39
CA ALA A 403 -7.29 -5.38 41.57
C ALA A 403 -8.80 -5.68 41.56
N PHE A 404 -9.21 -6.69 42.33
CA PHE A 404 -10.61 -6.89 42.69
C PHE A 404 -10.76 -7.34 44.14
N GLU A 405 -11.89 -7.00 44.73
CA GLU A 405 -12.27 -7.35 46.08
C GLU A 405 -13.64 -8.02 46.07
N LEU A 406 -13.70 -9.27 46.47
CA LEU A 406 -14.93 -10.03 46.65
C LEU A 406 -15.32 -9.99 48.13
N ARG A 407 -16.41 -9.33 48.48
CA ARG A 407 -16.97 -9.31 49.84
C ARG A 407 -18.15 -10.24 49.93
N LEU A 408 -18.16 -11.11 50.92
CA LEU A 408 -19.24 -12.07 51.17
C LEU A 408 -20.16 -11.51 52.27
N LEU A 409 -21.48 -11.67 52.08
CA LEU A 409 -22.48 -11.33 53.09
C LEU A 409 -22.68 -12.53 54.02
N ARG A 410 -22.41 -12.34 55.30
CA ARG A 410 -22.55 -13.33 56.38
C ARG A 410 -24.05 -13.56 56.65
N LEU A 411 -24.56 -14.77 56.40
CA LEU A 411 -25.84 -15.22 56.96
C LEU A 411 -25.52 -15.88 58.31
N GLN A 412 -26.27 -15.49 59.34
CA GLN A 412 -25.91 -15.63 60.76
C GLN A 412 -25.91 -17.08 61.30
N ASP A 413 -26.18 -18.08 60.46
CA ASP A 413 -26.27 -19.51 60.84
C ASP A 413 -25.49 -20.47 59.92
N GLU A 414 -24.72 -19.98 58.94
CA GLU A 414 -23.96 -20.85 58.02
C GLU A 414 -22.46 -20.43 58.03
N LEU A 415 -21.59 -21.38 58.42
CA LEU A 415 -20.11 -21.40 58.28
C LEU A 415 -19.28 -21.09 59.54
N ALA A 416 -19.05 -22.12 60.35
CA ALA A 416 -18.00 -22.16 61.35
C ALA A 416 -16.62 -22.58 60.80
N GLU A 417 -16.49 -23.08 59.57
CA GLU A 417 -15.24 -23.68 59.09
C GLU A 417 -14.87 -23.37 57.62
N ILE A 418 -14.45 -22.13 57.32
CA ILE A 418 -13.65 -21.85 56.11
C ILE A 418 -12.24 -21.46 56.57
N ARG A 419 -11.27 -22.37 56.43
CA ARG A 419 -9.91 -22.18 56.94
C ARG A 419 -8.85 -21.76 55.90
N ASP A 420 -9.23 -21.56 54.64
CA ASP A 420 -8.26 -21.37 53.53
C ASP A 420 -8.30 -20.01 52.81
N LEU A 421 -9.14 -19.07 53.24
CA LEU A 421 -9.05 -17.70 52.74
C LEU A 421 -8.06 -16.91 53.61
N GLN A 422 -7.22 -16.07 52.99
CA GLN A 422 -6.52 -14.99 53.69
C GLN A 422 -7.58 -13.99 54.21
N ILE A 423 -8.25 -14.34 55.31
CA ILE A 423 -9.28 -13.55 55.98
C ILE A 423 -8.58 -12.47 56.77
N VAL A 424 -8.63 -11.22 56.29
CA VAL A 424 -7.97 -10.07 56.93
C VAL A 424 -8.83 -9.46 58.07
N SER A 425 -10.10 -9.87 58.27
CA SER A 425 -10.88 -9.42 59.44
C SER A 425 -12.01 -10.36 59.86
N ALA A 426 -12.28 -10.44 61.16
CA ALA A 426 -13.18 -11.40 61.82
C ALA A 426 -14.70 -11.15 61.64
N ASP A 427 -15.11 -10.04 61.01
CA ASP A 427 -16.53 -9.67 60.94
C ASP A 427 -17.16 -9.79 59.53
N LYS A 428 -16.37 -9.70 58.46
CA LYS A 428 -16.82 -9.84 57.06
C LYS A 428 -15.75 -10.52 56.21
N PRO A 429 -15.95 -11.78 55.76
CA PRO A 429 -14.98 -12.44 54.90
C PRO A 429 -14.91 -11.71 53.56
N HIS A 430 -13.71 -11.28 53.19
CA HIS A 430 -13.43 -10.66 51.91
C HIS A 430 -12.15 -11.26 51.32
N PHE A 431 -12.12 -11.37 49.99
CA PHE A 431 -10.98 -11.83 49.23
C PHE A 431 -10.49 -10.68 48.34
N LEU A 432 -9.25 -10.27 48.53
CA LEU A 432 -8.62 -9.19 47.77
C LEU A 432 -7.51 -9.76 46.89
N TRP A 433 -7.66 -9.61 45.58
CA TRP A 433 -6.63 -9.92 44.61
C TRP A 433 -6.04 -8.64 44.03
N LYS A 434 -4.73 -8.65 43.82
CA LYS A 434 -3.99 -7.59 43.12
C LYS A 434 -3.18 -8.17 41.98
N LYS A 435 -3.21 -7.51 40.83
CA LYS A 435 -2.40 -7.89 39.68
C LYS A 435 -0.91 -7.77 40.03
N ARG A 436 -0.13 -8.77 39.66
CA ARG A 436 1.32 -8.80 39.89
C ARG A 436 1.97 -7.57 39.23
N GLY A 437 2.71 -6.80 40.01
CA GLY A 437 3.37 -5.56 39.56
C GLY A 437 2.48 -4.32 39.56
N SER A 438 1.21 -4.41 39.96
CA SER A 438 0.37 -3.22 40.15
C SER A 438 0.81 -2.44 41.39
N HIS A 439 0.87 -1.11 41.28
CA HIS A 439 1.09 -0.21 42.43
C HIS A 439 -0.18 0.04 43.24
N PHE A 440 -1.24 -0.75 43.04
CA PHE A 440 -2.56 -0.50 43.65
C PHE A 440 -2.50 -0.57 45.18
N THR A 441 -2.77 0.58 45.80
CA THR A 441 -2.99 0.75 47.25
C THR A 441 -4.39 1.30 47.46
N ALA A 442 -5.20 0.62 48.29
CA ALA A 442 -6.63 0.91 48.49
C ALA A 442 -6.93 2.34 48.98
N GLU A 443 -5.92 3.07 49.46
CA GLU A 443 -6.08 4.39 50.10
C GLU A 443 -5.39 5.57 49.38
N ALA A 444 -4.63 5.36 48.28
CA ALA A 444 -3.66 6.40 47.85
C ALA A 444 -3.52 6.71 46.35
N ILE A 445 -4.35 6.18 45.44
CA ILE A 445 -4.19 6.47 43.99
C ILE A 445 -5.53 6.76 43.32
N PRO A 446 -5.64 7.79 42.45
CA PRO A 446 -6.84 8.02 41.66
C PRO A 446 -7.07 6.83 40.71
N GLY A 447 -8.14 6.09 40.97
CA GLY A 447 -8.62 5.01 40.13
C GLY A 447 -10.14 5.02 40.13
N TRP A 448 -10.74 4.48 39.08
CA TRP A 448 -12.18 4.25 39.05
C TRP A 448 -12.49 2.85 39.57
N THR A 449 -13.64 2.73 40.21
CA THR A 449 -14.10 1.48 40.83
C THR A 449 -15.47 1.09 40.29
N LEU A 450 -15.67 -0.22 40.12
CA LEU A 450 -16.96 -0.79 39.73
C LEU A 450 -17.36 -1.83 40.77
N THR A 451 -18.38 -1.51 41.56
CA THR A 451 -18.97 -2.42 42.54
C THR A 451 -20.23 -3.03 41.98
N LEU A 452 -20.27 -4.35 41.94
CA LEU A 452 -21.41 -5.16 41.50
C LEU A 452 -21.99 -5.89 42.71
N ASP A 453 -23.28 -5.71 42.95
CA ASP A 453 -23.99 -6.52 43.93
C ASP A 453 -24.19 -7.95 43.39
N LEU A 454 -23.88 -8.93 44.24
CA LEU A 454 -24.00 -10.34 43.90
C LEU A 454 -25.33 -10.87 44.42
N VAL A 455 -26.32 -10.92 43.52
CA VAL A 455 -27.65 -11.46 43.79
C VAL A 455 -27.84 -12.70 42.91
N ALA A 456 -28.05 -13.84 43.57
CA ALA A 456 -28.27 -15.12 42.90
C ALA A 456 -29.65 -15.15 42.22
N ALA A 457 -29.87 -16.07 41.29
CA ALA A 457 -31.13 -16.22 40.55
C ALA A 457 -32.33 -16.50 41.45
N ASN A 458 -32.09 -17.04 42.64
CA ASN A 458 -33.10 -17.21 43.70
C ASN A 458 -33.36 -15.94 44.54
N ASN A 459 -32.88 -14.80 44.07
CA ASN A 459 -32.99 -13.47 44.69
C ASN A 459 -32.30 -13.35 46.06
N ARG A 460 -31.37 -14.25 46.40
CA ARG A 460 -30.54 -14.14 47.60
C ARG A 460 -29.31 -13.29 47.32
N ARG A 461 -29.07 -12.28 48.17
CA ARG A 461 -27.85 -11.49 48.14
C ARG A 461 -26.70 -12.28 48.80
N ARG A 462 -25.62 -12.50 48.06
CA ARG A 462 -24.46 -13.27 48.52
C ARG A 462 -23.20 -12.42 48.75
N GLY A 463 -23.20 -11.16 48.33
CA GLY A 463 -22.06 -10.29 48.53
C GLY A 463 -21.99 -9.12 47.56
N SER A 464 -20.78 -8.61 47.36
CA SER A 464 -20.45 -7.63 46.34
C SER A 464 -19.06 -7.91 45.76
N LEU A 465 -18.89 -7.74 44.45
CA LEU A 465 -17.59 -7.75 43.77
C LEU A 465 -17.21 -6.32 43.40
N THR A 466 -16.10 -5.80 43.94
CA THR A 466 -15.55 -4.49 43.57
C THR A 466 -14.30 -4.66 42.72
N MET A 467 -14.28 -4.09 41.53
CA MET A 467 -13.11 -4.09 40.64
C MET A 467 -12.48 -2.71 40.62
N TYR A 468 -11.15 -2.66 40.59
CA TYR A 468 -10.36 -1.42 40.66
C TYR A 468 -9.49 -1.30 39.41
N ARG A 469 -9.47 -0.10 38.80
CA ARG A 469 -8.58 0.24 37.70
C ARG A 469 -7.99 1.63 37.87
N LEU A 470 -6.68 1.75 37.71
CA LEU A 470 -5.95 3.02 37.71
C LEU A 470 -6.18 3.76 36.40
N TYR A 471 -6.18 5.11 36.45
CA TYR A 471 -6.26 5.90 35.23
C TYR A 471 -4.95 5.81 34.43
N ASP A 472 -5.00 5.24 33.22
CA ASP A 472 -3.84 5.14 32.32
C ASP A 472 -4.02 5.84 30.95
N GLY A 473 -5.10 6.61 30.78
CA GLY A 473 -5.41 7.32 29.53
C GLY A 473 -5.82 6.43 28.35
N ARG A 474 -5.98 5.11 28.56
CA ARG A 474 -6.52 4.19 27.57
C ARG A 474 -7.98 3.88 27.85
N ASP A 475 -8.75 3.65 26.80
CA ASP A 475 -10.12 3.15 26.92
C ASP A 475 -10.13 1.75 27.54
N LEU A 476 -11.21 1.37 28.22
CA LEU A 476 -11.38 0.01 28.74
C LEU A 476 -11.53 -0.96 27.56
N GLN A 477 -10.62 -1.91 27.43
CA GLN A 477 -10.59 -2.88 26.36
C GLN A 477 -11.38 -4.14 26.74
N LEU A 478 -12.62 -3.97 27.19
CA LEU A 478 -13.51 -5.06 27.60
C LEU A 478 -14.97 -4.61 27.51
N ASP A 479 -15.87 -5.51 27.10
CA ASP A 479 -17.32 -5.25 27.02
C ASP A 479 -17.94 -5.20 28.43
N MET A 480 -18.32 -4.01 28.86
CA MET A 480 -18.93 -3.75 30.16
C MET A 480 -20.18 -4.59 30.42
N ASN A 481 -20.94 -4.94 29.39
CA ASN A 481 -22.14 -5.77 29.57
C ASN A 481 -21.78 -7.15 30.12
N LEU A 482 -20.64 -7.73 29.75
CA LEU A 482 -20.18 -9.01 30.29
C LEU A 482 -19.94 -8.94 31.80
N LEU A 483 -19.38 -7.83 32.27
CA LEU A 483 -19.14 -7.60 33.69
C LEU A 483 -20.41 -7.27 34.45
N THR A 484 -21.34 -6.51 33.88
CA THR A 484 -22.50 -6.00 34.64
C THR A 484 -23.69 -6.95 34.63
N SER A 485 -23.81 -7.82 33.61
CA SER A 485 -25.00 -8.67 33.43
C SER A 485 -24.73 -10.16 33.67
N LEU A 486 -23.64 -10.69 33.12
CA LEU A 486 -23.44 -12.14 33.03
C LEU A 486 -22.63 -12.67 34.22
N LEU A 487 -21.51 -12.00 34.50
CA LEU A 487 -20.58 -12.35 35.56
C LEU A 487 -21.20 -12.33 36.98
N PRO A 488 -21.91 -11.26 37.43
CA PRO A 488 -22.36 -11.15 38.82
C PRO A 488 -23.43 -12.18 39.17
N ILE A 489 -24.36 -12.46 38.25
CA ILE A 489 -25.40 -13.48 38.44
C ILE A 489 -24.74 -14.85 38.58
N THR A 490 -23.87 -15.21 37.64
CA THR A 490 -23.21 -16.52 37.63
C THR A 490 -22.31 -16.72 38.85
N LEU A 491 -21.59 -15.67 39.25
CA LEU A 491 -20.77 -15.68 40.45
C LEU A 491 -21.62 -15.81 41.72
N ALA A 492 -22.75 -15.09 41.80
CA ALA A 492 -23.67 -15.19 42.94
C ALA A 492 -24.30 -16.58 43.05
N ASP A 493 -24.69 -17.19 41.94
CA ASP A 493 -25.21 -18.57 41.91
C ASP A 493 -24.13 -19.58 42.31
N ALA A 494 -22.90 -19.38 41.86
CA ALA A 494 -21.79 -20.25 42.23
C ALA A 494 -21.45 -20.15 43.73
N LEU A 495 -21.44 -18.94 44.27
CA LEU A 495 -21.32 -18.71 45.71
C LEU A 495 -22.48 -19.36 46.47
N ASP A 496 -23.72 -19.22 45.99
CA ASP A 496 -24.90 -19.83 46.61
C ASP A 496 -24.79 -21.37 46.67
N ARG A 497 -24.25 -22.01 45.63
CA ARG A 497 -24.02 -23.47 45.60
C ARG A 497 -22.92 -23.91 46.56
N VAL A 498 -21.74 -23.28 46.48
CA VAL A 498 -20.57 -23.63 47.29
C VAL A 498 -20.85 -23.44 48.78
N LEU A 499 -21.53 -22.34 49.15
CA LEU A 499 -21.86 -22.06 50.54
C LEU A 499 -22.88 -23.06 51.11
N ARG A 500 -23.78 -23.63 50.29
CA ARG A 500 -24.73 -24.66 50.72
C ARG A 500 -24.09 -26.04 50.89
N GLN A 501 -23.19 -26.44 50.00
CA GLN A 501 -22.50 -27.73 50.11
C GLN A 501 -21.64 -27.84 51.37
N ALA A 502 -21.08 -26.73 51.86
CA ALA A 502 -20.37 -26.68 53.12
C ALA A 502 -21.25 -26.96 54.35
N VAL A 503 -22.58 -26.89 54.23
CA VAL A 503 -23.54 -27.10 55.33
C VAL A 503 -24.01 -28.56 55.42
N GLU A 504 -23.96 -29.35 54.34
CA GLU A 504 -24.49 -30.74 54.33
C GLU A 504 -23.50 -31.82 54.83
N ILE A 505 -22.23 -31.51 55.06
CA ILE A 505 -21.21 -32.49 55.49
C ILE A 505 -21.02 -32.45 57.02
N GLU A 506 -22.03 -32.82 57.80
CA GLU A 506 -21.89 -33.15 59.23
C GLU A 506 -22.70 -34.42 59.56
N VAL A 507 -22.02 -35.57 59.68
CA VAL A 507 -22.62 -36.83 60.17
C VAL A 507 -22.27 -36.97 61.67
N PRO A 508 -23.24 -37.06 62.59
CA PRO A 508 -22.94 -37.20 64.02
C PRO A 508 -22.45 -38.63 64.34
N ALA A 509 -21.39 -38.73 65.15
CA ALA A 509 -20.87 -39.99 65.68
C ALA A 509 -21.88 -40.68 66.63
N PRO A 510 -21.98 -42.02 66.66
CA PRO A 510 -22.94 -42.72 67.51
C PRO A 510 -22.54 -42.67 68.99
N GLN A 511 -23.49 -42.24 69.84
CA GLN A 511 -23.40 -42.29 71.29
C GLN A 511 -23.49 -43.74 71.78
N ALA A 512 -22.45 -44.25 72.44
CA ALA A 512 -22.52 -45.49 73.21
C ALA A 512 -23.15 -45.19 74.59
N SER A 513 -24.19 -45.96 74.92
CA SER A 513 -25.05 -45.80 76.09
C SER A 513 -24.34 -46.01 77.43
N ALA A 514 -24.58 -45.11 78.38
CA ALA A 514 -24.45 -45.39 79.80
C ALA A 514 -25.81 -45.85 80.35
N ALA A 515 -25.92 -47.12 80.73
CA ALA A 515 -26.97 -47.62 81.62
C ALA A 515 -26.52 -48.92 82.32
N SER A 516 -25.92 -48.79 83.51
CA SER A 516 -26.38 -49.55 84.67
C SER A 516 -25.92 -48.86 85.95
N GLN A 517 -26.93 -48.59 86.79
CA GLN A 517 -26.84 -48.00 88.11
C GLN A 517 -26.56 -49.08 89.18
N LEU A 518 -25.89 -48.64 90.25
CA LEU A 518 -26.07 -49.01 91.67
C LEU A 518 -25.66 -50.41 92.18
N ALA A 519 -24.63 -50.36 93.03
CA ALA A 519 -24.32 -51.12 94.27
C ALA A 519 -25.08 -52.42 94.61
N GLY A 520 -24.30 -53.48 94.90
CA GLY A 520 -24.73 -54.74 95.51
C GLY A 520 -23.75 -55.86 95.24
#